data_AF-A0A1J0TVY2-F1
#
_entry.id   AF-A0A1J0TVY2-F1
#
_cell.length_a   1.000
_cell.length_b   1.000
_cell.length_c   1.000
_cell.angle_alpha   90.00
_cell.angle_beta   90.00
_cell.angle_gamma   90.00
#
_symmetry.space_group_name_H-M   'P 1'
#
loop_
_entity.id
_entity.type
_entity.pdbx_description
1 polymer ?
#
loop_
_entity_poly.entity_id
_entity_poly.type
_entity_poly.pdbx_seq_one_letter_code
_entity_poly.pdbx_strand_id
1 'polypeptide(L)' 'MFRSNRRGHIVNVSSILGLTTFPGWGLYSAGKFALEALTEALAAEVADLGIGVNLIEPGYVRTDFLTKD' A
#
# COMPACT_ATOMS: atom_id res chain seq x y z
N MET A 1 3.06 -13.38 -15.50
CA MET A 1 4.46 -13.64 -15.09
C MET A 1 4.55 -14.20 -13.66
N PHE A 2 4.13 -13.48 -12.60
CA PHE A 2 4.20 -14.04 -11.23
C PHE A 2 3.36 -15.30 -11.04
N ARG A 3 2.08 -15.27 -11.48
CA ARG A 3 1.18 -16.44 -11.40
C ARG A 3 1.71 -17.66 -12.16
N SER A 4 2.25 -17.46 -13.37
CA SER A 4 2.84 -18.54 -14.18
C SER A 4 4.12 -19.09 -13.57
N ASN A 5 4.94 -18.24 -12.95
CA ASN A 5 6.21 -18.64 -12.33
C ASN A 5 6.05 -19.14 -10.89
N ARG A 6 4.82 -19.06 -10.32
CA ARG A 6 4.49 -19.35 -8.92
C ARG A 6 5.46 -18.70 -7.91
N ARG A 7 5.91 -17.49 -8.24
CA ARG A 7 6.91 -16.74 -7.47
C ARG A 7 6.82 -15.26 -7.79
N GLY A 8 6.87 -14.43 -6.76
CA GLY A 8 6.94 -12.97 -6.90
C GLY A 8 6.75 -12.26 -5.56
N HIS A 9 6.95 -10.95 -5.57
CA HIS A 9 6.63 -10.11 -4.44
C HIS A 9 6.05 -8.79 -4.93
N ILE A 10 4.95 -8.35 -4.31
CA ILE A 10 4.32 -7.06 -4.56
C ILE A 10 4.51 -6.21 -3.30
N VAL A 11 5.01 -4.99 -3.47
CA VAL A 11 5.14 -4.02 -2.37
C VAL A 11 4.36 -2.77 -2.75
N ASN A 12 3.28 -2.49 -2.03
CA ASN A 12 2.52 -1.27 -2.17
C ASN A 12 3.11 -0.17 -1.27
N VAL A 13 3.11 1.07 -1.74
CA VAL A 13 3.52 2.22 -0.93
C VAL A 13 2.26 2.88 -0.37
N SER A 14 1.98 2.63 0.91
CA SER A 14 0.87 3.23 1.63
C SER A 14 1.32 4.50 2.36
N SER A 15 0.93 4.73 3.61
CA SER A 15 1.24 5.91 4.42
C SER A 15 0.77 5.68 5.86
N ILE A 16 1.38 6.34 6.84
CA ILE A 16 0.78 6.45 8.20
C ILE A 16 -0.70 6.89 8.18
N LEU A 17 -1.13 7.58 7.12
CA LEU A 17 -2.53 7.98 6.86
C LEU A 17 -3.45 6.84 6.37
N GLY A 18 -2.94 5.62 6.21
CA GLY A 18 -3.70 4.37 6.08
C GLY A 18 -4.07 3.74 7.43
N LEU A 19 -3.48 4.23 8.54
CA LEU A 19 -3.72 3.76 9.91
C LEU A 19 -4.38 4.82 10.80
N THR A 20 -4.17 6.11 10.49
CA THR A 20 -4.76 7.25 11.21
C THR A 20 -5.16 8.36 10.24
N THR A 21 -5.79 9.43 10.72
CA THR A 21 -6.29 10.52 9.86
C THR A 21 -6.00 11.90 10.45
N PHE A 22 -5.91 12.90 9.57
CA PHE A 22 -5.78 14.31 9.93
C PHE A 22 -6.82 15.17 9.20
N PRO A 23 -7.30 16.29 9.80
CA PRO A 23 -8.15 17.24 9.11
C PRO A 23 -7.52 17.74 7.80
N GLY A 24 -8.32 17.84 6.73
CA GLY A 24 -7.85 18.25 5.40
C GLY A 24 -7.27 17.13 4.53
N TRP A 25 -7.05 15.93 5.08
CA TRP A 25 -6.46 14.78 4.39
C TRP A 25 -7.44 13.65 4.10
N GLY A 26 -8.75 13.91 4.19
CA GLY A 26 -9.78 12.87 4.14
C GLY A 26 -9.73 11.97 2.89
N LEU A 27 -9.63 12.57 1.69
CA LEU A 27 -9.59 11.80 0.44
C LEU A 27 -8.31 10.95 0.32
N TYR A 28 -7.17 11.52 0.69
CA TYR A 28 -5.90 10.79 0.69
C TYR A 28 -5.93 9.63 1.69
N SER A 29 -6.41 9.88 2.91
CA SER A 29 -6.50 8.86 3.96
C SER A 29 -7.45 7.75 3.53
N ALA A 30 -8.64 8.07 3.01
CA ALA A 30 -9.58 7.07 2.49
C ALA A 30 -8.94 6.16 1.42
N GLY A 31 -8.16 6.73 0.49
CA GLY A 31 -7.42 5.96 -0.51
C GLY A 31 -6.36 5.05 0.11
N LYS A 32 -5.67 5.49 1.16
CA LYS A 32 -4.65 4.69 1.87
C LYS A 32 -5.27 3.56 2.69
N PHE A 33 -6.34 3.81 3.43
CA PHE A 33 -7.13 2.75 4.09
C PHE A 33 -7.68 1.72 3.08
N ALA A 34 -8.13 2.17 1.91
CA ALA A 34 -8.56 1.26 0.84
C ALA A 34 -7.40 0.41 0.31
N LEU A 35 -6.20 0.98 0.21
CA LEU A 35 -4.99 0.26 -0.20
C LEU A 35 -4.54 -0.76 0.85
N GLU A 36 -4.71 -0.48 2.15
CA GLU A 36 -4.50 -1.44 3.24
C GLU A 36 -5.36 -2.68 3.02
N ALA A 37 -6.68 -2.48 2.93
CA ALA A 37 -7.65 -3.57 2.75
C ALA A 37 -7.40 -4.36 1.46
N LEU A 38 -7.06 -3.66 0.37
CA LEU A 38 -6.71 -4.30 -0.91
C LEU A 38 -5.46 -5.17 -0.78
N THR A 39 -4.44 -4.69 -0.08
CA THR A 39 -3.16 -5.39 0.07
C THR A 39 -3.34 -6.63 0.94
N GLU A 40 -4.06 -6.51 2.05
CA GLU A 40 -4.37 -7.63 2.94
C GLU A 40 -5.17 -8.72 2.23
N ALA A 41 -6.25 -8.34 1.52
CA ALA A 41 -7.05 -9.27 0.75
C ALA A 41 -6.21 -9.96 -0.34
N LEU A 42 -5.43 -9.19 -1.11
CA LEU A 42 -4.61 -9.74 -2.18
C LEU A 42 -3.54 -10.70 -1.63
N ALA A 43 -2.94 -10.40 -0.47
CA ALA A 43 -1.96 -11.28 0.17
C ALA A 43 -2.55 -12.68 0.44
N ALA A 44 -3.78 -12.73 0.96
CA ALA A 44 -4.48 -14.00 1.19
C ALA A 44 -4.82 -14.72 -0.14
N GLU A 45 -5.33 -13.98 -1.13
CA GLU A 45 -5.74 -14.55 -2.42
C GLU A 45 -4.58 -15.21 -3.21
N VAL A 46 -3.35 -14.72 -3.04
CA VAL A 46 -2.19 -15.18 -3.83
C VAL A 46 -1.16 -15.97 -3.03
N ALA A 47 -1.38 -16.19 -1.74
CA ALA A 47 -0.45 -16.92 -0.86
C ALA A 47 -0.10 -18.31 -1.42
N ASP A 48 -1.12 -19.07 -1.84
CA ASP A 48 -0.96 -20.42 -2.42
C ASP A 48 -0.26 -20.44 -3.78
N LEU A 49 -0.04 -19.26 -4.38
CA LEU A 49 0.70 -19.10 -5.63
C LEU A 49 2.19 -18.80 -5.38
N GLY A 50 2.66 -18.79 -4.13
CA GLY A 50 4.06 -18.45 -3.79
C GLY A 50 4.38 -16.97 -4.02
N ILE A 51 3.37 -16.11 -3.98
CA ILE A 51 3.50 -14.66 -4.20
C ILE A 51 3.32 -13.96 -2.85
N GLY A 52 4.34 -13.20 -2.43
CA GLY A 52 4.22 -12.33 -1.27
C GLY A 52 3.61 -10.98 -1.64
N VAL A 53 2.81 -10.42 -0.75
CA VAL A 53 2.24 -9.09 -0.90
C VAL A 53 2.36 -8.38 0.44
N ASN A 54 3.00 -7.22 0.44
CA ASN A 54 3.16 -6.37 1.60
C ASN A 54 2.96 -4.92 1.21
N LEU A 55 2.85 -4.06 2.22
CA LEU A 55 2.91 -2.62 2.05
C LEU A 55 3.89 -2.00 3.03
N ILE A 56 4.30 -0.78 2.72
CA ILE A 56 5.09 0.07 3.60
C ILE A 56 4.29 1.31 3.96
N GLU A 57 4.53 1.83 5.17
CA GLU A 57 3.76 2.92 5.78
C GLU A 57 4.63 4.16 6.05
N PRO A 58 5.03 4.91 5.01
CA PRO A 58 5.83 6.12 5.20
C PRO A 58 5.09 7.17 6.03
N GLY A 59 5.83 7.75 6.98
CA GLY A 59 5.50 9.05 7.57
C GLY A 59 5.96 10.19 6.66
N TYR A 60 6.49 11.26 7.26
CA TYR A 60 7.13 12.31 6.49
C TYR A 60 8.45 11.82 5.89
N VAL A 61 8.55 11.86 4.56
CA VAL A 61 9.74 11.49 3.79
C VAL A 61 10.14 12.68 2.94
N ARG A 62 11.45 12.91 2.78
CA ARG A 62 11.98 13.98 1.93
C ARG A 62 11.76 13.63 0.45
N THR A 63 10.62 14.06 -0.07
CA THR A 63 10.21 13.99 -1.47
C THR A 63 9.45 15.26 -1.84
N ASP A 64 9.21 15.46 -3.12
CA ASP A 64 8.47 16.62 -3.63
C ASP A 64 6.94 16.47 -3.47
N PHE A 65 6.47 15.47 -2.71
CA PHE A 65 5.05 15.12 -2.58
C PHE A 65 4.19 16.26 -1.97
N LEU A 66 4.77 17.07 -1.10
CA LEU A 66 4.09 18.18 -0.43
C LEU A 66 4.46 19.55 -1.03
N THR A 67 5.39 19.59 -1.98
CA THR A 67 5.83 20.83 -2.62
C THR A 67 5.04 21.07 -3.89
N LYS A 68 4.92 22.34 -4.28
CA LYS A 68 4.10 22.78 -5.42
C LYS A 68 4.93 23.06 -6.68
N ASP A 69 6.16 22.55 -6.71
CA ASP A 69 7.35 23.11 -7.38
C ASP A 69 7.88 24.38 -6.70
#